data_AF-A0A835Z6J4-F1
#
_entry.id   AF-A0A835Z6J4-F1
#
_cell.length_a   1.000
_cell.length_b   1.000
_cell.length_c   1.000
_cell.angle_alpha   90.00
_cell.angle_beta   90.00
_cell.angle_gamma   90.00
#
_symmetry.space_group_name_H-M   'P 1'
#
loop_
_entity.id
_entity.type
_entity.pdbx_description
1 polymer ?
#
loop_
_entity_poly.entity_id
_entity_poly.type
_entity_poly.pdbx_seq_one_letter_code
_entity_poly.pdbx_strand_id
1 'polypeptide(L)'
;MDACLLSGTNYGIQIRKLYEPHLYSGAKVLPLFEEHFGSSREGVCAISIEPNPRHTPRLEALETAYRAQGWNIAILTNTAAYDRHTTLEFAHTHKAWDTNASGDRLSNVGHLEGGTYTVQGIDLPRFVSSVIGHMQQHARRSQDVKYEPEAAATAARFVMKMDIEGAEWTVMPALLASGALCQLDLVFIEYHPGADAFGETPVGTAVREMLPSIVEAYPRCRASILELDDESYDGTGLPLPRSGTPGR
;
A
#
# COMPACT_ATOMS: atom_id res chain seq x y z
N MET A 1 10.23 -9.38 -11.92
CA MET A 1 9.26 -8.27 -11.95
C MET A 1 8.89 -8.02 -10.53
N ASP A 2 9.33 -6.88 -10.02
CA ASP A 2 9.10 -6.48 -8.63
C ASP A 2 7.80 -5.68 -8.55
N ALA A 3 7.21 -5.58 -7.36
CA ALA A 3 6.03 -4.75 -7.15
C ALA A 3 6.06 -3.97 -5.85
N CYS A 4 5.46 -2.78 -5.90
CA CYS A 4 5.14 -1.95 -4.76
C CYS A 4 3.61 -1.84 -4.64
N LEU A 5 3.07 -2.32 -3.53
CA LEU A 5 1.66 -2.25 -3.16
C LEU A 5 1.46 -1.02 -2.25
N LEU A 6 0.63 -0.07 -2.65
CA LEU A 6 0.44 1.19 -1.92
C LEU A 6 -1.01 1.30 -1.44
N SER A 7 -1.26 0.99 -0.18
CA SER A 7 -2.59 1.11 0.43
C SER A 7 -2.71 2.45 1.14
N GLY A 8 -3.67 3.29 0.69
CA GLY A 8 -3.82 4.69 1.07
C GLY A 8 -2.74 5.56 0.46
N THR A 9 -2.87 5.79 -0.84
CA THR A 9 -1.89 6.56 -1.62
C THR A 9 -2.15 8.06 -1.55
N ASN A 10 -3.30 8.47 -1.01
CA ASN A 10 -3.73 9.85 -0.87
C ASN A 10 -3.66 10.55 -2.25
N TYR A 11 -2.82 11.58 -2.40
CA TYR A 11 -2.61 12.29 -3.68
C TYR A 11 -1.60 11.61 -4.64
N GLY A 12 -1.17 10.40 -4.32
CA GLY A 12 -0.26 9.57 -5.12
C GLY A 12 1.22 9.86 -4.88
N ILE A 13 1.59 10.49 -3.76
CA ILE A 13 2.95 10.96 -3.51
C ILE A 13 3.97 9.81 -3.47
N GLN A 14 3.56 8.66 -2.93
CA GLN A 14 4.42 7.49 -2.77
C GLN A 14 4.74 6.84 -4.12
N ILE A 15 3.77 6.84 -5.05
CA ILE A 15 4.00 6.45 -6.45
C ILE A 15 5.05 7.36 -7.07
N ARG A 16 4.98 8.66 -6.79
CA ARG A 16 5.94 9.62 -7.35
C ARG A 16 7.33 9.46 -6.75
N LYS A 17 7.44 9.20 -5.45
CA LYS A 17 8.73 8.87 -4.80
C LYS A 17 9.32 7.59 -5.37
N LEU A 18 8.49 6.62 -5.73
CA LEU A 18 8.92 5.40 -6.40
C LEU A 18 9.48 5.67 -7.79
N TYR A 19 8.76 6.40 -8.66
CA TYR A 19 9.16 6.56 -10.08
C TYR A 19 10.00 7.80 -10.41
N GLU A 20 9.96 8.83 -9.58
CA GLU A 20 10.71 10.08 -9.76
C GLU A 20 11.53 10.43 -8.49
N PRO A 21 12.37 9.51 -7.95
CA PRO A 21 13.03 9.70 -6.66
C PRO A 21 13.90 10.97 -6.61
N HIS A 22 14.43 11.42 -7.75
CA HIS A 22 15.23 12.63 -7.88
C HIS A 22 14.46 13.93 -7.56
N LEU A 23 13.13 13.93 -7.62
CA LEU A 23 12.29 15.08 -7.26
C LEU A 23 12.01 15.18 -5.76
N TYR A 24 12.33 14.12 -4.99
CA TYR A 24 11.96 13.97 -3.59
C TYR A 24 13.20 13.75 -2.70
N SER A 25 14.28 14.45 -3.00
CA SER A 25 15.56 14.26 -2.32
C SER A 25 15.44 14.36 -0.79
N GLY A 26 15.89 13.32 -0.08
CA GLY A 26 15.81 13.26 1.38
C GLY A 26 14.47 12.74 1.93
N ALA A 27 13.50 12.38 1.08
CA ALA A 27 12.31 11.65 1.53
C ALA A 27 12.73 10.30 2.18
N LYS A 28 12.17 10.00 3.35
CA LYS A 28 12.60 8.89 4.20
C LYS A 28 12.33 7.52 3.58
N VAL A 29 11.37 7.41 2.66
CA VAL A 29 11.05 6.16 1.96
C VAL A 29 12.07 5.81 0.86
N LEU A 30 12.85 6.79 0.36
CA LEU A 30 13.76 6.55 -0.77
C LEU A 30 14.83 5.48 -0.49
N PRO A 31 15.49 5.45 0.69
CA PRO A 31 16.42 4.38 1.02
C PRO A 31 15.77 2.99 1.00
N LEU A 32 14.50 2.87 1.43
CA LEU A 32 13.79 1.59 1.44
C LEU A 32 13.49 1.11 0.03
N PHE A 33 13.04 2.01 -0.85
CA PHE A 33 12.89 1.67 -2.26
C PHE A 33 14.25 1.29 -2.85
N GLU A 34 15.32 2.05 -2.57
CA GLU A 34 16.65 1.78 -3.10
C GLU A 34 17.17 0.39 -2.73
N GLU A 35 17.02 0.02 -1.46
CA GLU A 35 17.39 -1.30 -0.97
C GLU A 35 16.63 -2.43 -1.68
N HIS A 36 15.34 -2.25 -1.94
CA HIS A 36 14.47 -3.31 -2.44
C HIS A 36 14.38 -3.39 -3.97
N PHE A 37 14.47 -2.28 -4.67
CA PHE A 37 14.32 -2.24 -6.14
C PHE A 37 15.54 -1.66 -6.87
N GLY A 38 16.55 -1.13 -6.17
CA GLY A 38 17.75 -0.54 -6.77
C GLY A 38 17.52 0.79 -7.52
N SER A 39 18.60 1.47 -7.89
CA SER A 39 18.55 2.83 -8.44
C SER A 39 17.70 2.98 -9.70
N SER A 40 17.67 1.94 -10.54
CA SER A 40 16.74 1.87 -11.66
C SER A 40 15.43 1.24 -11.21
N ARG A 41 14.34 1.96 -11.39
CA ARG A 41 12.98 1.50 -11.05
C ARG A 41 12.28 0.85 -12.25
N GLU A 42 12.98 0.74 -13.38
CA GLU A 42 12.44 0.15 -14.59
C GLU A 42 11.95 -1.28 -14.32
N GLY A 43 10.71 -1.57 -14.72
CA GLY A 43 10.12 -2.89 -14.54
C GLY A 43 9.48 -3.13 -13.16
N VAL A 44 9.53 -2.17 -12.23
CA VAL A 44 8.77 -2.22 -10.97
C VAL A 44 7.31 -1.85 -11.23
N CYS A 45 6.39 -2.73 -10.82
CA CYS A 45 4.95 -2.47 -10.88
C CYS A 45 4.47 -1.71 -9.64
N ALA A 46 3.69 -0.65 -9.81
CA ALA A 46 2.98 0.01 -8.70
C ALA A 46 1.50 -0.35 -8.75
N ILE A 47 0.98 -0.90 -7.66
CA ILE A 47 -0.46 -1.18 -7.50
C ILE A 47 -0.93 -0.41 -6.28
N SER A 48 -1.84 0.53 -6.49
CA SER A 48 -2.23 1.51 -5.50
C SER A 48 -3.72 1.44 -5.21
N ILE A 49 -4.13 1.70 -3.97
CA ILE A 49 -5.52 1.68 -3.52
C ILE A 49 -5.82 2.99 -2.80
N GLU A 50 -6.91 3.67 -3.19
CA GLU A 50 -7.35 4.91 -2.56
C GLU A 50 -8.88 4.96 -2.44
N PRO A 51 -9.42 5.04 -1.21
CA PRO A 51 -10.87 5.10 -1.01
C PRO A 51 -11.45 6.49 -1.28
N ASN A 52 -10.71 7.58 -1.05
CA ASN A 52 -11.30 8.92 -1.10
C ASN A 52 -11.63 9.37 -2.53
N PRO A 53 -12.93 9.54 -2.88
CA PRO A 53 -13.34 9.93 -4.24
C PRO A 53 -12.81 11.31 -4.67
N ARG A 54 -12.44 12.17 -3.72
CA ARG A 54 -11.86 13.49 -4.03
C ARG A 54 -10.47 13.38 -4.67
N HIS A 55 -9.76 12.28 -4.42
CA HIS A 55 -8.44 12.03 -5.00
C HIS A 55 -8.54 11.41 -6.40
N THR A 56 -9.67 10.78 -6.74
CA THR A 56 -9.88 10.06 -8.00
C THR A 56 -9.47 10.84 -9.26
N PRO A 57 -9.94 12.09 -9.50
CA PRO A 57 -9.57 12.80 -10.73
C PRO A 57 -8.07 13.02 -10.88
N ARG A 58 -7.37 13.29 -9.78
CA ARG A 58 -5.92 13.46 -9.78
C ARG A 58 -5.21 12.13 -10.00
N LEU A 59 -5.65 11.08 -9.32
CA LEU A 59 -5.03 9.76 -9.40
C LEU A 59 -5.19 9.14 -10.80
N GLU A 60 -6.34 9.30 -11.44
CA GLU A 60 -6.56 8.88 -12.83
C GLU A 60 -5.64 9.64 -13.81
N ALA A 61 -5.45 10.95 -13.58
CA ALA A 61 -4.51 11.76 -14.36
C ALA A 61 -3.05 11.32 -14.13
N LEU A 62 -2.68 10.99 -12.89
CA LEU A 62 -1.36 10.47 -12.52
C LEU A 62 -1.09 9.12 -13.18
N GLU A 63 -2.04 8.19 -13.10
CA GLU A 63 -1.97 6.87 -13.73
C GLU A 63 -1.81 7.00 -15.24
N THR A 64 -2.60 7.85 -15.87
CA THR A 64 -2.51 8.15 -17.31
C THR A 64 -1.13 8.69 -17.70
N ALA A 65 -0.61 9.65 -16.92
CA ALA A 65 0.69 10.28 -17.19
C ALA A 65 1.86 9.28 -17.10
N TYR A 66 1.85 8.39 -16.10
CA TYR A 66 2.88 7.36 -15.95
C TYR A 66 2.75 6.24 -16.99
N ARG A 67 1.52 5.78 -17.29
CA ARG A 67 1.29 4.79 -18.35
C ARG A 67 1.76 5.29 -19.72
N ALA A 68 1.55 6.58 -20.02
CA ALA A 68 2.03 7.20 -21.26
C ALA A 68 3.57 7.18 -21.40
N GLN A 69 4.30 6.99 -20.30
CA GLN A 69 5.77 6.85 -20.27
C GLN A 69 6.24 5.39 -20.17
N GLY A 70 5.29 4.44 -20.21
CA GLY A 70 5.55 3.01 -20.15
C GLY A 70 5.81 2.47 -18.75
N TRP A 71 5.38 3.18 -17.70
CA TRP A 71 5.40 2.66 -16.34
C TRP A 71 4.24 1.68 -16.10
N ASN A 72 4.52 0.63 -15.33
CA ASN A 72 3.55 -0.39 -14.97
C ASN A 72 2.78 0.02 -13.71
N ILE A 73 1.70 0.77 -13.87
CA ILE A 73 0.90 1.27 -12.75
C ILE A 73 -0.58 0.88 -12.88
N ALA A 74 -1.19 0.54 -11.74
CA ALA A 74 -2.62 0.40 -11.55
C ALA A 74 -3.07 1.13 -10.28
N ILE A 75 -4.08 1.99 -10.36
CA ILE A 75 -4.67 2.67 -9.21
C ILE A 75 -6.15 2.30 -9.08
N LEU A 76 -6.50 1.62 -7.97
CA LEU A 76 -7.86 1.29 -7.59
C LEU A 76 -8.45 2.45 -6.79
N THR A 77 -9.15 3.35 -7.47
CA THR A 77 -9.85 4.49 -6.86
C THR A 77 -11.21 4.06 -6.30
N ASN A 78 -11.77 4.86 -5.37
CA ASN A 78 -13.02 4.56 -4.67
C ASN A 78 -13.03 3.17 -4.01
N THR A 79 -11.84 2.69 -3.63
CA THR A 79 -11.59 1.34 -3.12
C THR A 79 -10.78 1.44 -1.85
N ALA A 80 -11.23 0.79 -0.78
CA ALA A 80 -10.52 0.69 0.48
C ALA A 80 -9.80 -0.66 0.59
N ALA A 81 -8.57 -0.65 1.11
CA ALA A 81 -7.91 -1.88 1.52
C ALA A 81 -8.46 -2.31 2.89
N TYR A 82 -8.98 -3.55 2.98
CA TYR A 82 -9.65 -4.03 4.18
C TYR A 82 -9.38 -5.52 4.44
N ASP A 83 -9.91 -6.07 5.53
CA ASP A 83 -9.69 -7.48 5.91
C ASP A 83 -10.61 -8.47 5.16
N ARG A 84 -11.66 -7.95 4.52
CA ARG A 84 -12.65 -8.72 3.76
C ARG A 84 -13.28 -7.89 2.66
N HIS A 85 -13.87 -8.58 1.68
CA HIS A 85 -14.71 -7.92 0.70
C HIS A 85 -16.00 -7.43 1.35
N THR A 86 -16.24 -6.12 1.32
CA THR A 86 -17.42 -5.51 1.93
C THR A 86 -17.68 -4.13 1.32
N THR A 87 -18.85 -3.59 1.62
CA THR A 87 -19.15 -2.18 1.38
C THR A 87 -18.81 -1.39 2.64
N LEU A 88 -18.09 -0.27 2.50
CA LEU A 88 -17.71 0.61 3.60
C LEU A 88 -18.28 2.01 3.40
N GLU A 89 -18.61 2.69 4.50
CA GLU A 89 -18.91 4.12 4.49
C GLU A 89 -17.65 4.90 4.86
N PHE A 90 -17.05 5.55 3.88
CA PHE A 90 -15.91 6.45 4.05
C PHE A 90 -16.41 7.85 4.45
N ALA A 91 -16.01 8.36 5.61
CA ALA A 91 -16.37 9.69 6.09
C ALA A 91 -15.12 10.53 6.38
N HIS A 92 -15.15 11.79 5.95
CA HIS A 92 -14.07 12.77 6.16
C HIS A 92 -14.22 13.44 7.52
N THR A 93 -13.38 13.13 8.52
CA THR A 93 -13.43 13.94 9.76
C THR A 93 -12.15 13.95 10.59
N HIS A 94 -11.85 15.13 11.14
CA HIS A 94 -10.77 15.36 12.09
C HIS A 94 -11.31 15.25 13.53
N LYS A 95 -10.94 14.16 14.24
CA LYS A 95 -10.95 13.95 15.71
C LYS A 95 -12.20 14.37 16.52
N ALA A 96 -12.90 13.38 17.12
CA ALA A 96 -13.17 13.23 18.57
C ALA A 96 -14.29 12.18 18.85
N TRP A 97 -14.13 11.44 19.94
CA TRP A 97 -14.94 10.29 20.39
C TRP A 97 -16.39 10.64 20.81
N ASP A 98 -17.35 9.72 20.59
CA ASP A 98 -18.24 9.08 21.60
C ASP A 98 -19.58 8.54 21.00
N THR A 99 -20.06 7.52 21.72
CA THR A 99 -20.93 6.37 21.58
C THR A 99 -22.41 6.53 21.20
N ASN A 100 -22.90 5.56 20.41
CA ASN A 100 -24.10 4.71 20.64
C ASN A 100 -24.79 4.33 19.32
N ALA A 101 -24.49 3.17 18.74
CA ALA A 101 -25.43 2.43 17.89
C ALA A 101 -24.96 1.00 17.61
N SER A 102 -25.72 0.05 18.12
CA SER A 102 -25.73 -1.35 17.72
C SER A 102 -25.96 -1.53 16.22
N GLY A 103 -25.04 -2.24 15.55
CA GLY A 103 -25.16 -2.70 14.16
C GLY A 103 -23.92 -2.35 13.33
N ASP A 104 -22.96 -3.28 13.25
CA ASP A 104 -21.88 -3.45 12.25
C ASP A 104 -21.42 -2.20 11.46
N ARG A 105 -21.22 -1.09 12.17
CA ARG A 105 -20.82 0.20 11.62
C ARG A 105 -19.36 0.41 11.94
N LEU A 106 -18.52 0.36 10.92
CA LEU A 106 -17.28 1.12 10.89
C LEU A 106 -17.69 2.58 10.74
N SER A 107 -18.20 3.15 11.83
CA SER A 107 -18.43 4.58 11.93
C SER A 107 -17.07 5.23 12.00
N ASN A 108 -16.56 5.63 10.85
CA ASN A 108 -15.52 6.63 10.75
C ASN A 108 -15.92 7.79 11.66
N VAL A 109 -15.06 8.03 12.65
CA VAL A 109 -15.20 9.05 13.68
C VAL A 109 -15.55 10.38 13.03
N GLY A 110 -16.62 11.04 13.51
CA GLY A 110 -16.93 12.48 13.47
C GLY A 110 -17.99 13.00 12.47
N HIS A 111 -18.45 14.23 12.67
CA HIS A 111 -19.61 14.83 11.99
C HIS A 111 -19.23 16.24 11.48
N LEU A 112 -19.55 16.56 10.22
CA LEU A 112 -20.13 17.82 9.68
C LEU A 112 -19.98 17.88 8.14
N GLU A 113 -20.79 18.73 7.49
CA GLU A 113 -21.21 18.71 6.08
C GLU A 113 -20.13 18.37 5.02
N GLY A 114 -20.41 17.36 4.19
CA GLY A 114 -19.53 16.90 3.11
C GLY A 114 -19.89 15.53 2.51
N GLY A 115 -20.75 14.78 3.20
CA GLY A 115 -21.30 13.50 2.73
C GLY A 115 -20.48 12.29 3.17
N THR A 116 -21.17 11.18 3.40
CA THR A 116 -20.57 9.84 3.47
C THR A 116 -20.45 9.31 2.05
N TYR A 117 -19.32 8.69 1.72
CA TYR A 117 -19.13 8.02 0.44
C TYR A 117 -19.12 6.52 0.67
N THR A 118 -19.93 5.80 -0.09
CA THR A 118 -19.87 4.35 -0.11
C THR A 118 -18.73 3.91 -1.01
N VAL A 119 -17.76 3.19 -0.45
CA VAL A 119 -16.60 2.66 -1.17
C VAL A 119 -16.55 1.14 -1.04
N GLN A 120 -15.87 0.48 -1.97
CA GLN A 120 -15.70 -0.95 -1.89
C GLN A 120 -14.46 -1.29 -1.07
N GLY A 121 -14.64 -2.04 0.01
CA GLY A 121 -13.57 -2.72 0.73
C GLY A 121 -13.14 -3.96 -0.04
N ILE A 122 -11.85 -4.07 -0.35
CA ILE A 122 -11.27 -5.31 -0.86
C ILE A 122 -10.67 -6.12 0.27
N ASP A 123 -10.77 -7.45 0.17
CA ASP A 123 -10.00 -8.39 0.97
C ASP A 123 -8.51 -8.25 0.58
N LEU A 124 -7.78 -7.39 1.28
CA LEU A 124 -6.37 -7.12 1.02
C LEU A 124 -5.51 -8.39 1.13
N PRO A 125 -5.68 -9.26 2.15
CA PRO A 125 -4.92 -10.51 2.21
C PRO A 125 -5.08 -11.41 0.98
N ARG A 126 -6.32 -11.59 0.51
CA ARG A 126 -6.59 -12.34 -0.72
C ARG A 126 -6.06 -11.63 -1.96
N PHE A 127 -6.17 -10.30 -2.00
CA PHE A 127 -5.67 -9.49 -3.09
C PHE A 127 -4.14 -9.62 -3.24
N VAL A 128 -3.38 -9.44 -2.15
CA VAL A 128 -1.92 -9.60 -2.12
C VAL A 128 -1.51 -10.98 -2.64
N SER A 129 -2.12 -12.04 -2.11
CA SER A 129 -1.81 -13.41 -2.53
C SER A 129 -2.11 -13.64 -4.01
N SER A 130 -3.18 -13.06 -4.52
CA SER A 130 -3.58 -13.20 -5.93
C SER A 130 -2.62 -12.45 -6.85
N VAL A 131 -2.26 -11.21 -6.51
CA VAL A 131 -1.33 -10.39 -7.28
C VAL A 131 0.05 -11.05 -7.34
N ILE A 132 0.61 -11.41 -6.18
CA ILE A 132 1.94 -12.02 -6.10
C ILE A 132 1.97 -13.37 -6.81
N GLY A 133 0.96 -14.21 -6.57
CA GLY A 133 0.84 -15.50 -7.25
C GLY A 133 0.78 -15.37 -8.77
N HIS A 134 0.01 -14.41 -9.29
CA HIS A 134 -0.05 -14.14 -10.73
C HIS A 134 1.27 -13.63 -11.29
N MET A 135 1.95 -12.69 -10.60
CA MET A 135 3.25 -12.17 -11.02
C MET A 135 4.33 -13.25 -11.05
N GLN A 136 4.37 -14.11 -10.03
CA GLN A 136 5.30 -15.24 -9.98
C GLN A 136 5.02 -16.26 -11.09
N GLN A 137 3.73 -16.55 -11.38
CA GLN A 137 3.37 -17.45 -12.48
C GLN A 137 3.79 -16.88 -13.83
N HIS A 138 3.57 -15.58 -14.05
CA HIS A 138 4.00 -14.91 -15.28
C HIS A 138 5.52 -14.95 -15.44
N ALA A 139 6.27 -14.65 -14.38
CA ALA A 139 7.73 -14.71 -14.40
C ALA A 139 8.26 -16.10 -14.78
N ARG A 140 7.70 -17.17 -14.22
CA ARG A 140 8.07 -18.56 -14.55
C ARG A 140 7.85 -18.88 -16.03
N ARG A 141 6.68 -18.52 -16.57
CA ARG A 141 6.35 -18.73 -17.99
C ARG A 141 7.26 -17.94 -18.93
N SER A 142 7.72 -16.75 -18.53
CA SER A 142 8.66 -15.95 -19.33
C SER A 142 10.08 -16.49 -19.30
N GLN A 143 10.48 -17.20 -18.23
CA GLN A 143 11.81 -17.80 -18.09
C GLN A 143 12.01 -19.09 -18.91
N ASP A 144 10.94 -19.73 -19.39
CA ASP A 144 11.02 -20.90 -20.28
C ASP A 144 11.60 -20.59 -21.68
N VAL A 145 11.99 -19.34 -21.98
CA VAL A 145 12.44 -18.92 -23.32
C VAL A 145 13.96 -18.65 -23.44
N LYS A 146 14.72 -18.39 -22.36
CA LYS A 146 16.20 -18.28 -22.42
C LYS A 146 16.86 -18.63 -21.07
N TYR A 147 17.56 -19.75 -21.04
CA TYR A 147 18.38 -20.20 -19.91
C TYR A 147 19.77 -19.57 -19.99
N GLU A 148 20.03 -18.51 -19.21
CA GLU A 148 21.38 -18.00 -18.97
C GLU A 148 21.77 -18.28 -17.50
N PRO A 149 22.83 -19.07 -17.22
CA PRO A 149 23.11 -19.59 -15.88
C PRO A 149 23.68 -18.57 -14.88
N GLU A 150 24.21 -17.43 -15.34
CA GLU A 150 24.89 -16.45 -14.48
C GLU A 150 23.97 -15.39 -13.88
N ALA A 151 22.72 -15.29 -14.35
CA ALA A 151 21.68 -14.45 -13.76
C ALA A 151 20.76 -15.28 -12.85
N ALA A 152 21.36 -16.04 -11.93
CA ALA A 152 20.64 -16.83 -10.94
C ALA A 152 19.75 -15.93 -10.05
N ALA A 153 18.52 -15.70 -10.54
CA ALA A 153 17.30 -15.30 -9.88
C ALA A 153 17.47 -14.59 -8.53
N THR A 154 17.70 -13.27 -8.56
CA THR A 154 17.16 -12.44 -7.48
C THR A 154 15.65 -12.62 -7.51
N ALA A 155 15.10 -13.31 -6.51
CA ALA A 155 13.67 -13.49 -6.38
C ALA A 155 12.96 -12.13 -6.43
N ALA A 156 11.83 -12.05 -7.12
CA ALA A 156 11.05 -10.83 -7.21
C ALA A 156 10.76 -10.25 -5.81
N ARG A 157 10.91 -8.94 -5.70
CA ARG A 157 10.70 -8.17 -4.48
C ARG A 157 9.30 -7.59 -4.44
N PHE A 158 8.61 -7.78 -3.31
CA PHE A 158 7.28 -7.22 -3.08
C PHE A 158 7.31 -6.37 -1.81
N VAL A 159 7.15 -5.06 -1.99
CA VAL A 159 7.11 -4.08 -0.89
C VAL A 159 5.69 -3.56 -0.76
N MET A 160 5.23 -3.30 0.45
CA MET A 160 3.94 -2.67 0.73
C MET A 160 4.09 -1.41 1.59
N LYS A 161 3.43 -0.32 1.19
CA LYS A 161 3.02 0.74 2.11
C LYS A 161 1.65 0.41 2.68
N MET A 162 1.48 0.59 3.99
CA MET A 162 0.17 0.59 4.63
C MET A 162 -0.05 1.86 5.46
N ASP A 163 -1.00 2.66 5.02
CA ASP A 163 -1.47 3.87 5.69
C ASP A 163 -2.94 4.01 5.29
N ILE A 164 -3.82 3.43 6.09
CA ILE A 164 -5.23 3.19 5.76
C ILE A 164 -6.15 3.67 6.89
N GLU A 165 -5.74 4.74 7.55
CA GLU A 165 -6.57 5.59 8.41
C GLU A 165 -7.33 4.80 9.50
N GLY A 166 -6.67 3.82 10.11
CA GLY A 166 -7.18 3.06 11.25
C GLY A 166 -7.45 1.58 10.94
N ALA A 167 -7.61 1.21 9.68
CA ALA A 167 -7.83 -0.18 9.30
C ALA A 167 -6.58 -1.07 9.48
N GLU A 168 -5.40 -0.50 9.78
CA GLU A 168 -4.14 -1.21 9.98
C GLU A 168 -4.27 -2.29 11.06
N TRP A 169 -5.00 -1.97 12.13
CA TRP A 169 -5.20 -2.84 13.29
C TRP A 169 -5.96 -4.12 12.97
N THR A 170 -6.80 -4.10 11.95
CA THR A 170 -7.57 -5.26 11.51
C THR A 170 -6.88 -5.95 10.32
N VAL A 171 -6.29 -5.17 9.41
CA VAL A 171 -5.65 -5.69 8.20
C VAL A 171 -4.32 -6.40 8.49
N MET A 172 -3.47 -5.88 9.37
CA MET A 172 -2.18 -6.51 9.66
C MET A 172 -2.31 -7.92 10.26
N PRO A 173 -3.17 -8.15 11.27
CA PRO A 173 -3.44 -9.50 11.75
C PRO A 173 -4.04 -10.42 10.67
N ALA A 174 -4.91 -9.90 9.80
CA ALA A 174 -5.50 -10.67 8.70
C ALA A 174 -4.44 -11.08 7.64
N LEU A 175 -3.50 -10.19 7.32
CA LEU A 175 -2.35 -10.51 6.46
C LEU A 175 -1.48 -11.59 7.07
N LEU A 176 -1.22 -11.55 8.37
CA LEU A 176 -0.48 -12.60 9.07
C LEU A 176 -1.26 -13.92 9.05
N ALA A 177 -2.52 -13.93 9.48
CA ALA A 177 -3.33 -15.13 9.64
C ALA A 177 -3.58 -15.88 8.32
N SER A 178 -3.67 -15.14 7.21
CA SER A 178 -3.79 -15.71 5.86
C SER A 178 -2.47 -16.21 5.26
N GLY A 179 -1.33 -15.85 5.85
CA GLY A 179 0.00 -16.07 5.29
C GLY A 179 0.36 -15.12 4.14
N ALA A 180 -0.51 -14.16 3.80
CA ALA A 180 -0.25 -13.14 2.77
C ALA A 180 0.93 -12.24 3.13
N LEU A 181 1.09 -11.91 4.42
CA LEU A 181 2.22 -11.12 4.92
C LEU A 181 3.56 -11.73 4.52
N CYS A 182 3.71 -13.04 4.64
CA CYS A 182 4.97 -13.74 4.35
C CYS A 182 5.35 -13.81 2.86
N GLN A 183 4.48 -13.35 1.97
CA GLN A 183 4.80 -13.23 0.54
C GLN A 183 5.52 -11.91 0.22
N LEU A 184 5.40 -10.92 1.11
CA LEU A 184 6.05 -9.61 1.04
C LEU A 184 7.49 -9.68 1.60
N ASP A 185 8.36 -8.81 1.12
CA ASP A 185 9.73 -8.61 1.63
C ASP A 185 9.77 -7.48 2.67
N LEU A 186 8.97 -6.43 2.47
CA LEU A 186 8.87 -5.30 3.38
C LEU A 186 7.42 -4.80 3.43
N VAL A 187 6.94 -4.51 4.64
CA VAL A 187 5.76 -3.70 4.90
C VAL A 187 6.21 -2.51 5.72
N PHE A 188 6.13 -1.31 5.14
CA PHE A 188 6.27 -0.09 5.92
C PHE A 188 4.88 0.50 6.21
N ILE A 189 4.63 0.80 7.48
CA ILE A 189 3.28 1.04 8.00
C ILE A 189 3.23 2.27 8.89
N GLU A 190 2.13 3.00 8.82
CA GLU A 190 1.75 4.02 9.80
C GLU A 190 0.48 3.58 10.53
N TYR A 191 0.57 3.39 11.84
CA TYR A 191 -0.60 3.06 12.65
C TYR A 191 -1.35 4.33 13.05
N HIS A 192 -2.57 4.45 12.54
CA HIS A 192 -3.47 5.53 12.92
C HIS A 192 -4.32 5.14 14.14
N PRO A 193 -4.70 6.11 14.99
CA PRO A 193 -5.81 5.96 15.92
C PRO A 193 -7.05 5.45 15.17
N GLY A 194 -7.48 4.22 15.47
CA GLY A 194 -8.54 3.56 14.73
C GLY A 194 -9.94 4.06 15.08
N ALA A 195 -10.86 3.96 14.11
CA ALA A 195 -12.32 3.99 14.34
C ALA A 195 -12.82 2.75 15.11
N ASP A 196 -12.00 1.70 15.15
CA ASP A 196 -12.30 0.42 15.77
C ASP A 196 -11.64 0.43 17.14
N ALA A 197 -12.45 0.35 18.20
CA ALA A 197 -11.96 0.33 19.58
C ALA A 197 -10.86 -0.72 19.86
N PHE A 198 -10.65 -1.70 18.96
CA PHE A 198 -9.62 -2.72 19.04
C PHE A 198 -8.18 -2.19 18.96
N GLY A 199 -7.91 -1.22 18.08
CA GLY A 199 -6.53 -0.81 17.78
C GLY A 199 -5.79 -0.21 18.96
N GLU A 200 -6.46 0.68 19.68
CA GLU A 200 -5.90 1.32 20.88
C GLU A 200 -6.18 0.54 22.17
N THR A 201 -6.73 -0.68 22.09
CA THR A 201 -6.80 -1.54 23.27
C THR A 201 -5.42 -2.06 23.66
N PRO A 202 -5.24 -2.48 24.92
CA PRO A 202 -4.08 -3.26 25.33
C PRO A 202 -3.84 -4.50 24.45
N VAL A 203 -4.91 -5.10 23.91
CA VAL A 203 -4.81 -6.27 23.02
C VAL A 203 -4.26 -5.87 21.65
N GLY A 204 -4.82 -4.82 21.03
CA GLY A 204 -4.33 -4.30 19.75
C GLY A 204 -2.85 -3.90 19.84
N THR A 205 -2.50 -3.16 20.89
CA THR A 205 -1.10 -2.75 21.16
C THR A 205 -0.19 -3.97 21.32
N ALA A 206 -0.57 -4.97 22.12
CA ALA A 206 0.21 -6.19 22.28
C ALA A 206 0.39 -6.94 20.95
N VAL A 207 -0.64 -7.00 20.10
CA VAL A 207 -0.55 -7.62 18.77
C VAL A 207 0.45 -6.87 17.89
N ARG A 208 0.38 -5.53 17.82
CA ARG A 208 1.35 -4.69 17.09
C ARG A 208 2.78 -4.92 17.55
N GLU A 209 3.01 -4.92 18.87
CA GLU A 209 4.34 -5.12 19.44
C GLU A 209 4.90 -6.54 19.19
N MET A 210 4.03 -7.56 19.19
CA MET A 210 4.44 -8.95 18.97
C MET A 210 4.60 -9.32 17.49
N LEU A 211 3.96 -8.59 16.57
CA LEU A 211 3.93 -8.92 15.14
C LEU A 211 5.33 -9.11 14.53
N PRO A 212 6.30 -8.19 14.70
CA PRO A 212 7.66 -8.38 14.19
C PRO A 212 8.33 -9.66 14.72
N SER A 213 8.23 -9.92 16.02
CA SER A 213 8.83 -11.12 16.63
C SER A 213 8.17 -12.41 16.15
N ILE A 214 6.86 -12.41 15.89
CA ILE A 214 6.16 -13.56 15.32
C ILE A 214 6.67 -13.85 13.90
N VAL A 215 6.85 -12.79 13.09
CA VAL A 215 7.36 -12.90 11.72
C VAL A 215 8.80 -13.41 11.72
N GLU A 216 9.66 -12.84 12.55
CA GLU A 216 11.07 -13.26 12.70
C GLU A 216 11.20 -14.70 13.20
N ALA A 217 10.31 -15.15 14.08
CA ALA A 217 10.28 -16.52 14.57
C ALA A 217 9.83 -17.55 13.53
N TYR A 218 9.31 -17.13 12.38
CA TYR A 218 8.85 -18.03 11.31
C TYR A 218 9.85 -18.03 10.13
N PRO A 219 10.74 -19.03 10.00
CA PRO A 219 11.84 -19.02 9.03
C PRO A 219 11.42 -18.97 7.55
N ARG A 220 10.14 -19.22 7.25
CA ARG A 220 9.57 -19.16 5.91
C ARG A 220 8.92 -17.81 5.60
N CYS A 221 8.82 -16.91 6.57
CA CYS A 221 8.43 -15.52 6.37
C CYS A 221 9.69 -14.71 6.06
N ARG A 222 9.71 -14.00 4.94
CA ARG A 222 10.78 -13.06 4.60
C ARG A 222 10.40 -11.60 4.85
N ALA A 223 9.18 -11.36 5.32
CA ALA A 223 8.66 -10.02 5.52
C ALA A 223 9.41 -9.33 6.66
N SER A 224 9.75 -8.08 6.45
CA SER A 224 10.11 -7.14 7.50
C SER A 224 8.96 -6.16 7.70
N ILE A 225 8.71 -5.75 8.94
CA ILE A 225 7.71 -4.73 9.27
C ILE A 225 8.45 -3.54 9.84
N LEU A 226 8.23 -2.37 9.25
CA LEU A 226 8.86 -1.12 9.66
C LEU A 226 7.79 -0.06 9.87
N GLU A 227 7.82 0.64 10.99
CA GLU A 227 6.97 1.82 11.14
C GLU A 227 7.64 3.03 10.48
N LEU A 228 6.96 3.59 9.47
CA LEU A 228 7.43 4.77 8.76
C LEU A 228 6.25 5.57 8.21
N ASP A 229 6.08 6.76 8.77
CA ASP A 229 5.35 7.85 8.14
C ASP A 229 6.34 8.71 7.33
N ASP A 230 6.09 8.78 6.01
CA ASP A 230 6.77 9.67 5.10
C ASP A 230 5.79 10.34 4.13
N GLU A 231 4.89 11.16 4.66
CA GLU A 231 4.05 12.07 3.86
C GLU A 231 4.78 13.39 3.49
N SER A 232 6.11 13.40 3.57
CA SER A 232 6.90 14.53 3.07
C SER A 232 6.59 14.79 1.59
N TYR A 233 6.60 16.07 1.22
CA TYR A 233 6.22 16.57 -0.11
C TYR A 233 4.74 16.45 -0.47
N ASP A 234 3.87 16.02 0.45
CA ASP A 234 2.44 16.14 0.22
C ASP A 234 2.04 17.63 0.06
N GLY A 235 1.11 17.90 -0.86
CA GLY A 235 0.67 19.27 -1.17
C GLY A 235 1.68 20.16 -1.91
N THR A 236 2.87 19.68 -2.29
CA THR A 236 3.90 20.48 -2.99
C THR A 236 3.50 20.99 -4.38
N GLY A 237 2.42 20.45 -4.96
CA GLY A 237 1.86 20.93 -6.23
C GLY A 237 2.78 20.72 -7.44
N LEU A 238 3.80 19.87 -7.31
CA LEU A 238 4.68 19.51 -8.41
C LEU A 238 3.85 19.00 -9.61
N PRO A 239 4.20 19.43 -10.84
CA PRO A 239 3.43 19.05 -12.02
C PRO A 239 3.43 17.53 -12.20
N LEU A 240 2.36 17.03 -12.84
CA LEU A 240 2.30 15.64 -13.26
C LEU A 240 3.47 15.34 -14.22
N PRO A 241 3.95 14.08 -14.23
CA PRO A 241 4.98 13.63 -15.15
C PRO A 241 4.65 14.00 -16.61
N ARG A 242 5.57 14.65 -17.33
CA ARG A 242 5.38 15.02 -18.73
C ARG A 242 6.03 13.99 -19.65
N SER A 243 5.40 13.72 -20.80
CA SER A 243 5.99 12.91 -21.85
C SER A 243 7.30 13.54 -22.35
N GLY A 244 8.39 12.77 -22.32
CA GLY A 244 9.71 13.22 -22.78
C GLY A 244 10.65 13.78 -21.70
N THR A 245 10.24 13.79 -20.43
CA THR A 245 11.19 14.03 -19.31
C THR A 245 11.93 12.73 -19.03
N PRO A 246 13.27 12.66 -19.12
CA PRO A 246 13.98 11.41 -18.94
C PRO A 246 13.96 11.01 -17.46
N GLY A 247 13.24 9.93 -17.17
CA GLY A 247 13.36 9.12 -15.95
C GLY A 247 13.72 7.67 -16.25
N ARG A 248 14.22 7.42 -17.47
CA ARG A 248 14.87 6.18 -17.92
C ARG A 248 16.33 6.49 -18.19
#